data_AF-A0A848WZA8-F1
#
_entry.id   AF-A0A848WZA8-F1
#
_cell.length_a   1.000
_cell.length_b   1.000
_cell.length_c   1.000
_cell.angle_alpha   90.00
_cell.angle_beta   90.00
_cell.angle_gamma   90.00
#
_symmetry.space_group_name_H-M   'P 1'
#
loop_
_entity.id
_entity.type
_entity.pdbx_description
1 polymer ?
#
loop_
_entity_poly.entity_id
_entity_poly.type
_entity_poly.pdbx_seq_one_letter_code
_entity_poly.pdbx_strand_id
1 'polypeptide(L)'
;KLAAILKYHVVSGSVKAGDALNAGSADTLQGGSVEFSIQDGLLKANDATIKTVNLDGGNGVIHVIDSVLMPPVDSEKEMNTSERTSGDPVDAITAAVSKGVPAFNSGDAEACAKIYRNCIESLSSSEKLDQHLRKALSRVLEMEGRYSSDVELAWYYRKALDATLISLSH
;
A
#
# COMPACT_ATOMS: atom_id res chain seq x y z
N LYS A 1 4.01 5.45 2.52
CA LYS A 1 3.22 4.30 3.03
C LYS A 1 2.11 4.72 4.01
N LEU A 2 2.40 5.44 5.10
CA LEU A 2 1.36 5.88 6.04
C LEU A 2 0.37 6.90 5.46
N ALA A 3 0.83 7.85 4.64
CA ALA A 3 -0.04 8.88 4.06
C ALA A 3 -1.17 8.30 3.18
N ALA A 4 -0.95 7.15 2.53
CA ALA A 4 -1.99 6.50 1.72
C ALA A 4 -3.08 5.86 2.61
N ILE A 5 -2.67 5.22 3.71
CA ILE A 5 -3.58 4.66 4.71
C ILE A 5 -4.43 5.79 5.31
N LEU A 6 -3.80 6.90 5.69
CA LEU A 6 -4.52 8.05 6.25
C LEU A 6 -5.47 8.68 5.23
N LYS A 7 -5.08 8.77 3.95
CA LYS A 7 -5.97 9.25 2.88
C LYS A 7 -7.14 8.30 2.61
N TYR A 8 -6.98 6.99 2.85
CA TYR A 8 -8.06 6.02 2.72
C TYR A 8 -9.10 6.13 3.86
N HIS A 9 -8.71 6.72 4.99
CA HIS A 9 -9.64 7.01 6.09
C HIS A 9 -10.42 8.31 5.89
N VAL A 10 -10.16 9.07 4.82
CA VAL A 10 -10.78 10.38 4.60
C VAL A 10 -11.60 10.35 3.32
N VAL A 11 -12.91 10.51 3.46
CA VAL A 11 -13.84 10.77 2.37
C VAL A 11 -13.93 12.28 2.16
N SER A 12 -13.96 12.73 0.90
CA SER A 12 -14.09 14.16 0.61
C SER A 12 -15.54 14.60 0.78
N GLY A 13 -15.77 15.59 1.64
CA GLY A 13 -17.09 16.16 1.89
C GLY A 13 -17.65 15.80 3.26
N SER A 14 -18.79 16.41 3.60
CA SER A 14 -19.49 16.15 4.86
C SER A 14 -20.63 15.18 4.59
N VAL A 15 -20.40 13.89 4.83
CA VAL A 15 -21.39 12.83 4.63
C VAL A 15 -21.86 12.34 6.00
N LYS A 16 -23.16 12.49 6.30
CA LYS A 16 -23.75 11.94 7.53
C LYS A 16 -23.92 10.43 7.38
N ALA A 17 -23.92 9.68 8.50
CA ALA A 17 -24.07 8.22 8.46
C ALA A 17 -25.30 7.74 7.68
N GLY A 18 -26.43 8.45 7.77
CA GLY A 18 -27.65 8.10 7.04
C GLY A 18 -27.52 8.28 5.52
N ASP A 19 -26.80 9.31 5.09
CA ASP A 19 -26.56 9.58 3.67
C ASP A 19 -25.50 8.63 3.10
N ALA A 20 -24.48 8.29 3.91
CA ALA A 20 -23.46 7.29 3.56
C ALA A 20 -24.09 5.90 3.37
N LEU A 21 -25.01 5.50 4.24
CA LEU A 21 -25.72 4.22 4.14
C LEU A 21 -26.68 4.19 2.94
N ASN A 22 -27.37 5.29 2.65
CA ASN A 22 -28.22 5.39 1.45
C ASN A 22 -27.41 5.36 0.15
N ALA A 23 -26.19 5.93 0.17
CA ALA A 23 -25.27 5.90 -0.97
C ALA A 23 -24.62 4.53 -1.17
N GLY A 24 -24.54 3.70 -0.12
CA GLY A 24 -23.93 2.37 -0.14
C GLY A 24 -22.39 2.38 -0.16
N SER A 25 -21.75 3.36 -0.80
CA SER A 25 -20.30 3.53 -0.79
C SER A 25 -19.87 5.00 -0.95
N ALA A 26 -18.66 5.34 -0.50
CA ALA A 26 -18.07 6.66 -0.73
C ALA A 26 -16.59 6.60 -1.08
N ASP A 27 -16.18 7.48 -2.00
CA ASP A 27 -14.80 7.55 -2.48
C ASP A 27 -13.89 8.31 -1.50
N THR A 28 -12.72 7.74 -1.26
CA THR A 28 -11.70 8.26 -0.35
C THR A 28 -10.70 9.16 -1.09
N LEU A 29 -9.99 10.00 -0.35
CA LEU A 29 -8.89 10.83 -0.87
C LEU A 29 -7.71 10.02 -1.41
N GLN A 30 -7.65 8.73 -1.10
CA GLN A 30 -6.66 7.82 -1.66
C GLN A 30 -7.06 7.32 -3.06
N GLY A 31 -8.33 7.44 -3.44
CA GLY A 31 -8.88 6.99 -4.73
C GLY A 31 -9.62 5.65 -4.68
N GLY A 32 -9.57 4.92 -3.55
CA GLY A 32 -10.41 3.74 -3.31
C GLY A 32 -11.77 4.11 -2.69
N SER A 33 -12.73 3.20 -2.75
CA SER A 33 -14.06 3.39 -2.14
C SER A 33 -14.19 2.64 -0.82
N VAL A 34 -15.00 3.17 0.09
CA VAL A 34 -15.41 2.54 1.36
C VAL A 34 -16.90 2.23 1.26
N GLU A 35 -17.26 0.97 1.45
CA GLU A 35 -18.64 0.50 1.44
C GLU A 35 -19.25 0.63 2.83
N PHE A 36 -20.48 1.14 2.90
CA PHE A 36 -21.23 1.27 4.14
C PHE A 36 -22.37 0.27 4.14
N SER A 37 -22.39 -0.60 5.15
CA SER A 37 -23.43 -1.62 5.29
C SER A 37 -23.90 -1.76 6.73
N ILE A 38 -25.05 -2.41 6.92
CA ILE A 38 -25.50 -2.84 8.24
C ILE A 38 -25.41 -4.36 8.27
N GLN A 39 -24.62 -4.88 9.20
CA GLN A 39 -24.51 -6.31 9.45
C GLN A 39 -24.77 -6.55 10.94
N ASP A 40 -25.68 -7.47 11.26
CA ASP A 40 -26.07 -7.81 12.65
C ASP A 40 -26.54 -6.59 13.48
N GLY A 41 -27.17 -5.61 12.82
CA GLY A 41 -27.63 -4.37 13.47
C GLY A 41 -26.53 -3.34 13.75
N LEU A 42 -25.29 -3.62 13.33
CA LEU A 42 -24.15 -2.72 13.47
C LEU A 42 -23.82 -2.07 12.12
N LEU A 43 -23.59 -0.75 12.16
CA LEU A 43 -23.12 0.00 11.00
C LEU A 43 -21.64 -0.30 10.76
N LYS A 44 -21.30 -0.66 9.52
CA LYS A 44 -19.96 -1.01 9.10
C LYS A 44 -19.48 -0.11 7.96
N ALA A 45 -18.18 0.13 7.95
CA ALA A 45 -17.41 0.70 6.86
C ALA A 45 -16.40 -0.36 6.40
N ASN A 46 -16.63 -1.01 5.25
CA ASN A 46 -16.04 -2.29 4.87
C ASN A 46 -16.16 -3.30 6.03
N ASP A 47 -15.03 -3.82 6.52
CA ASP A 47 -14.98 -4.74 7.66
C ASP A 47 -14.94 -4.04 9.03
N ALA A 48 -14.75 -2.72 9.07
CA ALA A 48 -14.61 -1.97 10.31
C ALA A 48 -15.98 -1.61 10.90
N THR A 49 -16.18 -1.89 12.19
CA THR A 49 -17.42 -1.55 12.88
C THR A 49 -17.38 -0.10 13.34
N ILE A 50 -18.40 0.67 12.95
CA ILE A 50 -18.57 2.06 13.39
C ILE A 50 -19.20 2.04 14.78
N LYS A 51 -18.40 2.38 15.80
CA LYS A 51 -18.80 2.45 17.22
C LYS A 51 -19.52 3.73 17.58
N THR A 52 -19.13 4.85 16.96
CA THR A 52 -19.74 6.16 17.21
C THR A 52 -19.99 6.88 15.90
N VAL A 53 -21.22 7.34 15.69
CA VAL A 53 -21.62 8.11 14.50
C VAL A 53 -21.93 9.56 14.85
N ASN A 54 -21.83 10.44 13.85
CA ASN A 54 -22.36 11.80 13.88
C ASN A 54 -21.75 12.69 14.99
N LEU A 55 -20.44 12.58 15.21
CA LEU A 55 -19.73 13.59 15.98
C LEU A 55 -19.46 14.79 15.06
N ASP A 56 -20.13 15.91 15.32
CA ASP A 56 -19.88 17.17 14.62
C ASP A 56 -18.49 17.70 14.99
N GLY A 57 -17.53 17.53 14.08
CA GLY A 57 -16.33 18.34 14.05
C GLY A 57 -16.64 19.63 13.30
N GLY A 58 -16.08 20.78 13.70
CA GLY A 58 -16.38 22.08 13.07
C GLY A 58 -16.09 22.18 11.56
N ASN A 59 -15.53 21.12 10.95
CA ASN A 59 -15.17 20.98 9.55
C ASN A 59 -15.68 19.67 8.89
N GLY A 60 -16.52 18.87 9.56
CA GLY A 60 -17.06 17.63 9.00
C GLY A 60 -17.67 16.69 10.04
N VAL A 61 -18.13 15.52 9.60
CA VAL A 61 -18.68 14.48 10.49
C VAL A 61 -17.62 13.42 10.77
N ILE A 62 -17.39 13.12 12.05
CA ILE A 62 -16.46 12.06 12.47
C ILE A 62 -17.26 10.79 12.82
N HIS A 63 -16.85 9.69 12.21
CA HIS A 63 -17.29 8.33 12.55
C HIS A 63 -16.13 7.57 13.20
N VAL A 64 -16.31 7.11 14.43
CA VAL A 64 -15.30 6.32 15.14
C VAL A 64 -15.49 4.85 14.76
N ILE A 65 -14.45 4.29 14.14
CA ILE A 65 -14.36 2.86 13.82
C ILE A 65 -13.40 2.18 14.80
N ASP A 66 -13.56 0.88 14.99
CA ASP A 66 -12.72 0.09 15.91
C ASP A 66 -11.53 -0.61 15.26
N SER A 67 -11.46 -0.55 13.93
CA SER A 67 -10.49 -1.26 13.12
C SER A 67 -9.93 -0.32 12.05
N VAL A 68 -8.65 -0.49 11.72
CA VAL A 68 -7.99 0.31 10.68
C VAL A 68 -8.56 -0.08 9.31
N LEU A 69 -9.03 0.91 8.54
CA LEU A 69 -9.42 0.69 7.16
C LEU A 69 -8.18 0.40 6.33
N MET A 70 -8.10 -0.85 5.90
CA MET A 70 -7.15 -1.29 4.90
C MET A 70 -7.73 -0.95 3.53
N PRO A 71 -7.03 -0.18 2.68
CA PRO A 71 -7.43 -0.08 1.28
C PRO A 71 -7.52 -1.51 0.71
N PRO A 72 -8.55 -1.83 -0.08
CA PRO A 72 -8.66 -3.14 -0.70
C PRO A 72 -7.35 -3.42 -1.44
N VAL A 73 -6.71 -4.53 -1.09
CA VAL A 73 -5.68 -5.10 -1.94
C VAL A 73 -6.43 -5.61 -3.15
N ASP A 74 -6.33 -4.90 -4.28
CA ASP A 74 -6.96 -5.29 -5.53
C ASP A 74 -6.50 -6.72 -5.90
N SER A 75 -7.24 -7.71 -5.43
CA SER A 75 -7.26 -9.04 -6.01
C SER A 75 -8.16 -8.93 -7.22
N GLU A 76 -7.53 -8.66 -8.35
CA GLU A 76 -7.97 -9.08 -9.68
C GLU A 76 -9.40 -8.65 -10.06
N LYS A 77 -9.53 -7.39 -10.44
CA LYS A 77 -10.31 -7.12 -11.64
C LYS A 77 -9.42 -7.48 -12.82
N GLU A 78 -9.72 -8.58 -13.50
CA GLU A 78 -9.30 -8.81 -14.88
C GLU A 78 -9.72 -7.58 -15.71
N MET A 79 -8.80 -6.63 -15.85
CA MET A 79 -8.89 -5.61 -16.87
C MET A 79 -8.16 -6.17 -18.08
N ASN A 80 -8.93 -6.75 -18.99
CA ASN A 80 -8.56 -6.80 -20.40
C ASN A 80 -8.37 -5.37 -20.91
N THR A 81 -7.17 -4.82 -20.69
CA THR A 81 -6.60 -3.77 -21.52
C THR A 81 -5.22 -4.25 -21.91
N SER A 82 -5.20 -4.84 -23.11
CA SER A 82 -4.06 -4.91 -24.03
C SER A 82 -2.87 -4.04 -23.60
N GLU A 83 -1.74 -4.71 -23.36
CA GLU A 83 -0.39 -4.21 -23.57
C GLU A 83 -0.12 -2.75 -23.14
N ARG A 84 0.21 -2.53 -21.86
CA ARG A 84 1.24 -1.54 -21.50
C ARG A 84 2.12 -2.03 -20.35
N THR A 85 3.17 -2.74 -20.77
CA THR A 85 4.52 -2.86 -20.21
C THR A 85 4.72 -3.48 -18.83
N SER A 86 4.93 -4.79 -18.81
CA SER A 86 5.58 -5.60 -17.77
C SER A 86 7.06 -5.23 -17.55
N GLY A 87 7.39 -3.95 -17.42
CA GLY A 87 8.79 -3.51 -17.35
C GLY A 87 9.05 -2.14 -16.77
N ASP A 88 8.05 -1.42 -16.25
CA ASP A 88 8.34 -0.13 -15.61
C ASP A 88 8.88 -0.31 -14.18
N PRO A 89 10.01 0.34 -13.84
CA PRO A 89 10.67 0.17 -12.54
C PRO A 89 9.76 0.46 -11.34
N VAL A 90 8.86 1.44 -11.48
CA VAL A 90 7.91 1.85 -10.45
C VAL A 90 6.91 0.73 -10.14
N ASP A 91 6.40 0.05 -11.16
CA ASP A 91 5.45 -1.06 -11.00
C ASP A 91 6.13 -2.28 -10.39
N ALA A 92 7.37 -2.57 -10.78
CA ALA A 92 8.17 -3.64 -10.19
C ALA A 92 8.40 -3.42 -8.68
N ILE A 93 8.73 -2.18 -8.27
CA ILE A 93 8.90 -1.82 -6.86
C ILE A 93 7.56 -1.94 -6.11
N THR A 94 6.47 -1.45 -6.71
CA THR A 94 5.14 -1.47 -6.10
C THR A 94 4.64 -2.90 -5.91
N ALA A 95 4.84 -3.77 -6.90
CA ALA A 95 4.50 -5.19 -6.83
C ALA A 95 5.31 -5.93 -5.75
N ALA A 96 6.62 -5.66 -5.64
CA ALA A 96 7.46 -6.26 -4.61
C ALA A 96 7.02 -5.83 -3.20
N VAL A 97 6.66 -4.56 -3.03
CA VAL A 97 6.11 -4.03 -1.79
C VAL A 97 4.79 -4.68 -1.40
N SER A 98 3.89 -4.85 -2.36
CA SER A 98 2.58 -5.49 -2.14
C SER A 98 2.74 -6.93 -1.63
N LYS A 99 3.76 -7.65 -2.12
CA LYS A 99 4.06 -9.03 -1.70
C LYS A 99 4.89 -9.13 -0.41
N GLY A 100 5.85 -8.23 -0.22
CA GLY A 100 6.78 -8.29 0.91
C GLY A 100 6.17 -7.84 2.23
N VAL A 101 5.26 -6.86 2.23
CA VAL A 101 4.64 -6.35 3.47
C VAL A 101 3.82 -7.44 4.20
N PRO A 102 2.94 -8.20 3.53
CA PRO A 102 2.23 -9.30 4.18
C PRO A 102 3.17 -10.38 4.73
N ALA A 103 4.19 -10.78 3.97
CA ALA A 103 5.17 -11.78 4.40
C ALA A 103 5.91 -11.35 5.68
N PHE A 104 6.29 -10.07 5.77
CA PHE A 104 6.91 -9.54 6.98
C PHE A 104 5.94 -9.53 8.17
N ASN A 105 4.69 -9.10 7.94
CA ASN A 105 3.67 -9.02 8.99
C ASN A 105 3.24 -10.39 9.50
N SER A 106 3.36 -11.45 8.68
CA SER A 106 3.15 -12.84 9.10
C SER A 106 4.34 -13.45 9.86
N GLY A 107 5.40 -12.68 10.10
CA GLY A 107 6.62 -13.14 10.76
C GLY A 107 7.64 -13.81 9.84
N ASP A 108 7.39 -13.84 8.53
CA ASP A 108 8.28 -14.41 7.52
C ASP A 108 9.18 -13.32 6.92
N ALA A 109 10.13 -12.87 7.73
CA ALA A 109 11.10 -11.85 7.34
C ALA A 109 12.02 -12.34 6.21
N GLU A 110 12.32 -13.64 6.15
CA GLU A 110 13.14 -14.25 5.10
C GLU A 110 12.45 -14.16 3.74
N ALA A 111 11.18 -14.54 3.64
CA ALA A 111 10.41 -14.41 2.40
C ALA A 111 10.29 -12.95 1.96
N CYS A 112 10.05 -12.03 2.91
CA CYS A 112 10.03 -10.60 2.65
C CYS A 112 11.36 -10.10 2.06
N ALA A 113 12.49 -10.47 2.68
CA ALA A 113 13.81 -10.10 2.20
C ALA A 113 14.08 -10.65 0.78
N LYS A 114 13.72 -11.91 0.52
CA LYS A 114 13.85 -12.53 -0.82
C LYS A 114 13.01 -11.80 -1.88
N ILE A 115 11.76 -11.43 -1.56
CA ILE A 115 10.89 -10.68 -2.47
C ILE A 115 11.54 -9.34 -2.85
N TYR A 116 12.04 -8.60 -1.86
CA TYR A 116 12.70 -7.31 -2.14
C TYR A 116 14.02 -7.47 -2.88
N ARG A 117 14.82 -8.48 -2.54
CA ARG A 117 16.06 -8.81 -3.23
C ARG A 117 15.82 -9.08 -4.72
N ASN A 118 14.88 -9.97 -5.06
CA ASN A 118 14.58 -10.32 -6.44
C ASN A 118 14.11 -9.11 -7.25
N CYS A 119 13.36 -8.20 -6.62
CA CYS A 119 12.98 -6.93 -7.21
C CYS A 119 14.21 -6.05 -7.50
N ILE A 120 15.10 -5.87 -6.51
CA ILE A 120 16.33 -5.09 -6.66
C ILE A 120 17.22 -5.67 -7.77
N GLU A 121 17.35 -6.99 -7.85
CA GLU A 121 18.09 -7.68 -8.89
C GLU A 121 17.50 -7.41 -10.28
N SER A 122 16.18 -7.58 -10.42
CA SER A 122 15.47 -7.29 -11.67
C SER A 122 15.62 -5.84 -12.10
N LEU A 123 15.59 -4.90 -11.16
CA LEU A 123 15.79 -3.47 -11.40
C LEU A 123 17.25 -3.14 -11.77
N SER A 124 18.21 -3.82 -11.16
CA SER A 124 19.64 -3.64 -11.47
C SER A 124 19.98 -4.08 -12.89
N SER A 125 19.23 -5.03 -13.45
CA SER A 125 19.35 -5.50 -14.84
C SER A 125 18.44 -4.75 -15.82
N SER A 126 17.55 -3.86 -15.35
CA SER A 126 16.59 -3.16 -16.20
C SER A 126 17.23 -2.00 -16.96
N GLU A 127 17.25 -2.05 -18.30
CA GLU A 127 17.79 -0.97 -19.13
C GLU A 127 16.99 0.34 -19.05
N LYS A 128 15.74 0.28 -18.58
CA LYS A 128 14.88 1.45 -18.34
C LYS A 128 15.33 2.27 -17.13
N LEU A 129 16.19 1.72 -16.27
CA LEU A 129 16.70 2.39 -15.09
C LEU A 129 18.06 3.04 -15.37
N ASP A 130 18.25 4.27 -14.88
CA ASP A 130 19.49 5.01 -15.05
C ASP A 130 20.71 4.20 -14.59
N GLN A 131 21.84 4.35 -15.28
CA GLN A 131 23.07 3.61 -14.96
C GLN A 131 23.52 3.86 -13.52
N HIS A 132 23.30 5.06 -12.99
CA HIS A 132 23.65 5.39 -11.61
C HIS A 132 22.78 4.64 -10.60
N LEU A 133 21.46 4.58 -10.84
CA LEU A 133 20.52 3.85 -10.01
C LEU A 133 20.78 2.34 -10.05
N ARG A 134 21.07 1.79 -11.23
CA ARG A 134 21.46 0.37 -11.36
C ARG A 134 22.69 0.02 -10.54
N LYS A 135 23.75 0.84 -10.64
CA LYS A 135 24.97 0.66 -9.83
C LYS A 135 24.69 0.77 -8.33
N ALA A 136 23.81 1.69 -7.92
CA ALA A 136 23.41 1.82 -6.52
C ALA A 136 22.70 0.55 -6.02
N LEU A 137 21.80 -0.01 -6.82
CA LEU A 137 21.10 -1.26 -6.51
C LEU A 137 22.03 -2.48 -6.49
N SER A 138 22.99 -2.59 -7.41
CA SER A 138 24.00 -3.66 -7.37
C SER A 138 24.82 -3.61 -6.08
N ARG A 139 25.20 -2.41 -5.63
CA ARG A 139 25.91 -2.24 -4.36
C ARG A 139 25.09 -2.65 -3.15
N VAL A 140 23.77 -2.48 -3.20
CA VAL A 140 22.86 -2.94 -2.14
C VAL A 140 22.88 -4.46 -2.03
N LEU A 141 22.90 -5.18 -3.16
CA LEU A 141 23.02 -6.65 -3.17
C LEU A 141 24.40 -7.10 -2.63
N GLU A 142 25.49 -6.44 -3.00
CA GLU A 142 26.83 -6.77 -2.48
C GLU A 142 26.97 -6.60 -0.95
N MET A 143 26.16 -5.72 -0.35
CA MET A 143 26.22 -5.42 1.08
C MET A 143 25.37 -6.35 1.95
N GLU A 144 24.62 -7.28 1.36
CA GLU A 144 23.68 -8.15 2.07
C GLU A 144 24.35 -9.06 3.11
N GLY A 145 25.55 -9.55 2.83
CA GLY A 145 26.29 -10.47 3.71
C GLY A 145 26.77 -9.81 5.00
N ARG A 146 26.52 -8.51 5.19
CA ARG A 146 26.82 -7.77 6.41
C ARG A 146 25.71 -7.86 7.46
N TYR A 147 24.52 -8.31 7.08
CA TYR A 147 23.38 -8.43 7.98
C TYR A 147 23.29 -9.84 8.53
N SER A 148 23.14 -9.97 9.85
CA SER A 148 23.00 -11.27 10.53
C SER A 148 21.53 -11.65 10.78
N SER A 149 20.59 -10.77 10.43
CA SER A 149 19.16 -10.93 10.65
C SER A 149 18.36 -10.62 9.38
N ASP A 150 17.45 -11.51 9.00
CA ASP A 150 16.55 -11.33 7.86
C ASP A 150 15.63 -10.11 8.02
N VAL A 151 15.32 -9.75 9.27
CA VAL A 151 14.54 -8.54 9.58
C VAL A 151 15.31 -7.29 9.18
N GLU A 152 16.57 -7.19 9.58
CA GLU A 152 17.43 -6.05 9.23
C GLU A 152 17.66 -5.99 7.72
N LEU A 153 17.83 -7.16 7.09
CA LEU A 153 18.02 -7.27 5.65
C LEU A 153 16.76 -6.82 4.88
N ALA A 154 15.57 -7.22 5.31
CA ALA A 154 14.30 -6.79 4.71
C ALA A 154 14.11 -5.26 4.82
N TRP A 155 14.41 -4.66 5.97
CA TRP A 155 14.37 -3.21 6.15
C TRP A 155 15.40 -2.48 5.28
N TYR A 156 16.59 -3.06 5.14
CA TYR A 156 17.64 -2.52 4.29
C TYR A 156 17.22 -2.48 2.81
N TYR A 157 16.73 -3.60 2.28
CA TYR A 157 16.22 -3.65 0.90
C TYR A 157 15.01 -2.73 0.71
N ARG A 158 14.12 -2.66 1.69
CA ARG A 158 12.97 -1.76 1.66
C ARG A 158 13.40 -0.29 1.53
N LYS A 159 14.43 0.12 2.26
CA LYS A 159 15.01 1.47 2.19
C LYS A 159 15.61 1.75 0.82
N ALA A 160 16.30 0.78 0.23
CA ALA A 160 16.85 0.90 -1.12
C ALA A 160 15.74 1.11 -2.16
N LEU A 161 14.69 0.29 -2.12
CA LEU A 161 13.53 0.39 -3.02
C LEU A 161 12.82 1.74 -2.89
N ASP A 162 12.64 2.26 -1.67
CA ASP A 162 12.05 3.58 -1.45
C ASP A 162 12.92 4.72 -1.99
N ALA A 163 14.24 4.64 -1.80
CA ALA A 163 15.16 5.63 -2.37
C ALA A 163 15.08 5.64 -3.89
N THR A 164 15.04 4.45 -4.53
CA THR A 164 14.89 4.37 -5.99
C THR A 164 13.55 4.88 -6.47
N LEU A 165 12.46 4.63 -5.73
CA LEU A 165 11.14 5.13 -6.08
C LEU A 165 11.10 6.67 -6.05
N ILE A 166 11.72 7.28 -5.04
CA ILE A 166 11.84 8.74 -4.92
C ILE A 166 12.63 9.29 -6.11
N SER A 167 13.75 8.67 -6.46
CA SER A 167 14.57 9.07 -7.62
C SER A 167 13.87 8.91 -8.97
N LEU A 168 12.87 8.04 -9.08
CA LEU A 168 12.07 7.86 -10.29
C LEU A 168 10.87 8.81 -10.37
N SER A 169 10.48 9.41 -9.25
CA SER A 169 9.36 10.35 -9.18
C SER A 169 9.73 11.81 -9.51
N HIS A 170 11.00 12.06 -9.78
CA HIS A 170 11.59 13.37 -10.15
C HIS A 170 12.16 13.31 -11.56
#